data_AF-A0A8H3I9A5-F1
#
_entry.id   AF-A0A8H3I9A5-F1
#
_cell.length_a   1.000
_cell.length_b   1.000
_cell.length_c   1.000
_cell.angle_alpha   90.00
_cell.angle_beta   90.00
_cell.angle_gamma   90.00
#
_symmetry.space_group_name_H-M   'P 1'
#
loop_
_entity.id
_entity.type
_entity.pdbx_description
1 polymer ?
#
loop_
_entity_poly.entity_id
_entity_poly.type
_entity_poly.pdbx_seq_one_letter_code
_entity_poly.pdbx_strand_id
1 'polypeptide(L)'
;MPDYNGQKGQLLTIEEVGKLLYGKLRGNHAKFDPTDASAVPVSLKTQDVFHMTIEEYLHSLISLIEELARLAVNSVTLGDYHRPLEISRFVKDLHAGFQILNLKNDTLRKRSDSIKYNVKKIEDVVYDLSLRNLVPQGTAKA
;
A
#
# COMPACT_ATOMS: atom_id res chain seq x y z
N MET A 1 -17.06 -8.36 13.67
CA MET A 1 -15.89 -7.83 12.94
C MET A 1 -15.32 -8.98 12.14
N PRO A 2 -15.05 -8.86 10.83
CA PRO A 2 -14.42 -9.95 10.08
C PRO A 2 -13.02 -10.17 10.64
N ASP A 3 -12.65 -11.43 10.88
CA ASP A 3 -11.33 -11.82 11.39
C ASP A 3 -10.25 -11.44 10.38
N TYR A 4 -9.52 -10.35 10.68
CA TYR A 4 -8.41 -9.87 9.87
C TYR A 4 -7.16 -10.69 10.19
N ASN A 5 -6.88 -11.69 9.36
CA ASN A 5 -5.67 -12.52 9.42
C ASN A 5 -4.41 -11.82 8.86
N GLY A 6 -4.44 -10.50 8.67
CA GLY A 6 -3.34 -9.74 8.04
C GLY A 6 -2.13 -9.63 8.95
N GLN A 7 -0.98 -10.16 8.50
CA GLN A 7 0.28 -9.96 9.21
C GLN A 7 0.66 -8.46 9.19
N LYS A 8 1.12 -7.92 10.32
CA LYS A 8 1.62 -6.53 10.38
C LYS A 8 2.74 -6.35 9.35
N GLY A 9 2.64 -5.31 8.52
CA GLY A 9 3.62 -5.02 7.47
C GLY A 9 3.32 -5.65 6.11
N GLN A 10 2.21 -6.37 5.96
CA GLN A 10 1.77 -6.92 4.68
C GLN A 10 1.11 -5.83 3.81
N LEU A 11 1.46 -5.80 2.51
CA LEU A 11 0.75 -5.01 1.52
C LEU A 11 -0.63 -5.63 1.24
N LEU A 12 -1.68 -4.83 1.34
CA LEU A 12 -3.03 -5.25 0.98
C LEU A 12 -3.22 -5.19 -0.53
N THR A 13 -3.73 -6.27 -1.11
CA THR A 13 -4.13 -6.32 -2.52
C THR A 13 -5.36 -5.44 -2.78
N ILE A 14 -5.56 -5.05 -4.05
CA ILE A 14 -6.74 -4.28 -4.47
C ILE A 14 -8.06 -4.98 -4.11
N GLU A 15 -8.10 -6.32 -4.16
CA GLU A 15 -9.27 -7.10 -3.77
C GLU A 15 -9.55 -7.04 -2.27
N GLU A 16 -8.51 -7.10 -1.43
CA GLU A 16 -8.62 -6.98 0.02
C GLU A 16 -9.05 -5.56 0.41
N VAL A 17 -8.52 -4.53 -0.25
CA VAL A 17 -8.96 -3.14 -0.09
C VAL A 17 -10.43 -2.99 -0.49
N GLY A 18 -10.83 -3.56 -1.63
CA GLY A 18 -12.22 -3.56 -2.08
C GLY A 18 -13.16 -4.22 -1.06
N LYS A 19 -12.81 -5.42 -0.56
CA LYS A 19 -13.58 -6.14 0.47
C LYS A 19 -13.71 -5.34 1.76
N LEU A 20 -12.64 -4.67 2.19
CA LEU A 20 -12.63 -3.80 3.38
C LEU A 20 -13.59 -2.64 3.27
N LEU A 21 -13.47 -1.90 2.17
CA LEU A 21 -14.21 -0.66 1.98
C LEU A 21 -15.68 -0.98 1.71
N TYR A 22 -15.96 -2.00 0.91
CA TYR A 22 -17.33 -2.46 0.69
C TYR A 22 -18.02 -2.87 2.00
N GLY A 23 -17.34 -3.65 2.86
CA GLY A 23 -17.88 -4.06 4.16
C GLY A 23 -18.14 -2.90 5.13
N LYS A 24 -17.34 -1.82 5.06
CA LYS A 24 -17.52 -0.62 5.89
C LYS A 24 -18.59 0.34 5.36
N LEU A 25 -18.73 0.48 4.05
CA LEU A 25 -19.67 1.42 3.41
C LEU A 25 -21.12 0.95 3.52
N ARG A 26 -21.38 -0.35 3.66
CA ARG A 26 -22.73 -0.92 3.69
C ARG A 26 -23.37 -1.03 5.08
N GLY A 27 -23.04 -0.14 6.01
CA GLY A 27 -23.62 -0.14 7.35
C GLY A 27 -25.16 -0.29 7.35
N ASN A 28 -25.64 -1.42 7.91
CA ASN A 28 -27.02 -1.69 8.37
C ASN A 28 -28.24 -1.52 7.42
N HIS A 29 -28.11 -1.35 6.10
CA HIS A 29 -29.30 -1.25 5.23
C HIS A 29 -29.43 -2.36 4.15
N ALA A 30 -30.66 -2.91 4.15
CA ALA A 30 -31.31 -3.81 3.19
C ALA A 30 -31.00 -5.33 3.29
N LYS A 31 -31.80 -6.02 4.10
CA LYS A 31 -32.07 -7.46 3.92
C LYS A 31 -32.64 -7.68 2.51
N PHE A 32 -32.19 -8.73 1.83
CA PHE A 32 -32.79 -9.23 0.60
C PHE A 32 -34.03 -10.07 0.98
N ASP A 33 -35.22 -9.66 0.53
CA ASP A 33 -36.46 -10.44 0.66
C ASP A 33 -36.63 -11.31 -0.60
N PRO A 34 -36.59 -12.65 -0.51
CA PRO A 34 -36.69 -13.53 -1.67
C PRO A 34 -38.11 -13.71 -2.23
N THR A 35 -39.14 -13.10 -1.62
CA THR A 35 -40.54 -13.49 -1.86
C THR A 35 -41.38 -12.55 -2.72
N ASP A 36 -40.84 -11.44 -3.22
CA ASP A 36 -41.63 -10.47 -3.99
C ASP A 36 -41.67 -10.81 -5.50
N ALA A 37 -42.68 -11.60 -5.89
CA ALA A 37 -42.81 -12.22 -7.20
C ALA A 37 -43.58 -11.38 -8.25
N SER A 38 -43.77 -10.06 -8.09
CA SER A 38 -44.60 -9.28 -9.03
C SER A 38 -44.01 -8.00 -9.64
N ALA A 39 -42.70 -7.75 -9.55
CA ALA A 39 -42.10 -6.60 -10.22
C ALA A 39 -41.21 -7.05 -11.38
N VAL A 40 -41.69 -6.95 -12.62
CA VAL A 40 -40.85 -7.02 -13.81
C VAL A 40 -39.68 -6.04 -13.61
N PRO A 41 -38.42 -6.49 -13.53
CA PRO A 41 -37.32 -5.64 -13.13
C PRO A 41 -36.90 -4.77 -14.32
N VAL A 42 -37.58 -3.65 -14.52
CA VAL A 42 -37.12 -2.57 -15.43
C VAL A 42 -36.07 -1.69 -14.74
N SER A 43 -35.79 -1.92 -13.46
CA SER A 43 -34.63 -1.35 -12.80
C SER A 43 -33.46 -2.32 -12.97
N LEU A 44 -32.64 -2.09 -14.00
CA LEU A 44 -31.23 -2.43 -13.94
C LEU A 44 -30.70 -1.70 -12.70
N LYS A 45 -30.73 -2.37 -11.54
CA LYS A 45 -30.02 -1.89 -10.35
C LYS A 45 -28.56 -1.90 -10.74
N THR A 46 -28.08 -0.78 -11.27
CA THR A 46 -26.70 -0.36 -11.19
C THR A 46 -26.36 -0.51 -9.72
N GLN A 47 -25.73 -1.64 -9.37
CA GLN A 47 -25.31 -1.84 -8.00
C GLN A 47 -24.28 -0.73 -7.74
N ASP A 48 -24.55 0.18 -6.82
CA ASP A 48 -23.56 1.14 -6.32
C ASP A 48 -22.51 0.35 -5.53
N VAL A 49 -21.63 -0.31 -6.28
CA VAL A 49 -20.49 -1.07 -5.76
C VAL A 49 -19.31 -0.12 -5.74
N PHE A 50 -18.64 -0.04 -4.59
CA PHE A 50 -17.35 0.63 -4.51
C PHE A 50 -16.39 0.00 -5.55
N HIS A 51 -15.99 0.80 -6.53
CA HIS A 51 -15.04 0.41 -7.56
C HIS A 51 -13.73 1.16 -7.33
N MET A 52 -12.62 0.42 -7.35
CA MET A 52 -11.28 0.98 -7.38
C MET A 52 -10.61 0.49 -8.64
N THR A 53 -10.15 1.43 -9.46
CA THR A 53 -9.38 1.11 -10.66
C THR A 53 -7.95 0.71 -10.31
N ILE A 54 -7.30 -0.04 -11.20
CA ILE A 54 -5.88 -0.38 -11.05
C ILE A 54 -5.02 0.89 -10.99
N GLU A 55 -5.38 1.92 -11.76
CA GLU A 55 -4.66 3.20 -11.78
C GLU A 55 -4.72 3.91 -10.42
N GLU A 56 -5.90 3.98 -9.79
CA GLU A 56 -6.07 4.55 -8.45
C GLU A 56 -5.29 3.77 -7.39
N TYR A 57 -5.31 2.44 -7.47
CA TYR A 57 -4.53 1.59 -6.59
C TYR A 57 -3.02 1.86 -6.75
N LEU A 58 -2.50 1.91 -7.98
CA LEU A 58 -1.08 2.22 -8.23
C LEU A 58 -0.70 3.63 -7.73
N HIS A 59 -1.56 4.63 -7.94
CA HIS A 59 -1.36 5.96 -7.36
C HIS A 59 -1.33 5.96 -5.83
N SER A 60 -2.15 5.13 -5.19
CA SER A 60 -2.15 4.98 -3.74
C SER A 60 -0.85 4.37 -3.24
N LEU A 61 -0.26 3.40 -3.96
CA LEU A 61 1.02 2.79 -3.61
C LEU A 61 2.18 3.79 -3.70
N ILE A 62 2.19 4.66 -4.71
CA ILE A 62 3.21 5.71 -4.82
C ILE A 62 3.13 6.65 -3.60
N SER A 63 1.90 7.02 -3.21
CA SER A 63 1.67 7.88 -2.05
C SER A 63 2.04 7.19 -0.73
N LEU A 64 1.82 5.86 -0.63
CA LEU A 64 2.29 5.04 0.49
C LEU A 64 3.82 5.07 0.61
N ILE A 65 4.56 4.98 -0.49
CA ILE A 65 6.03 5.05 -0.48
C ILE A 65 6.50 6.41 0.08
N GLU A 66 5.85 7.51 -0.28
CA GLU A 66 6.16 8.85 0.24
C GLU A 66 5.94 8.92 1.76
N GLU A 67 4.86 8.33 2.28
CA GLU A 67 4.61 8.22 3.73
C GLU A 67 5.63 7.33 4.44
N LEU A 68 6.02 6.20 3.84
CA LEU A 68 7.03 5.31 4.41
C LEU A 68 8.41 6.00 4.49
N ALA A 69 8.77 6.81 3.50
CA ALA A 69 10.01 7.59 3.54
C ALA A 69 10.02 8.63 4.67
N ARG A 70 8.87 9.23 5.00
CA ARG A 70 8.73 10.08 6.20
C ARG A 70 8.81 9.26 7.48
N LEU A 71 8.14 8.11 7.53
CA LEU A 71 8.16 7.23 8.69
C LEU A 71 9.57 6.73 9.01
N ALA A 72 10.39 6.40 8.01
CA ALA A 72 11.77 5.99 8.19
C ALA A 72 12.57 7.05 8.97
N VAL A 73 12.50 8.32 8.57
CA VAL A 73 13.18 9.42 9.28
C VAL A 73 12.64 9.56 10.71
N ASN A 74 11.32 9.61 10.87
CA ASN A 74 10.70 9.81 12.18
C ASN A 74 11.01 8.66 13.15
N SER A 75 11.09 7.43 12.66
CA SER A 75 11.43 6.27 13.48
C SER A 75 12.83 6.37 14.09
N VAL A 76 13.81 6.86 13.31
CA VAL A 76 15.17 7.12 13.79
C VAL A 76 15.17 8.21 14.86
N THR A 77 14.41 9.28 14.68
CA THR A 77 14.27 10.36 15.68
C THR A 77 13.71 9.84 17.00
N LEU A 78 12.86 8.81 16.95
CA LEU A 78 12.28 8.15 18.12
C LEU A 78 13.14 7.00 18.68
N GLY A 79 14.32 6.75 18.11
CA GLY A 79 15.24 5.70 18.56
C GLY A 79 14.95 4.29 18.01
N ASP A 80 13.98 4.14 17.10
CA ASP A 80 13.72 2.89 16.39
C ASP A 80 14.61 2.82 15.14
N TYR A 81 15.80 2.22 15.29
CA TYR A 81 16.77 2.06 14.20
C TYR A 81 16.55 0.81 13.35
N HIS A 82 15.64 -0.09 13.75
CA HIS A 82 15.32 -1.29 12.98
C HIS A 82 14.30 -0.96 11.88
N ARG A 83 13.32 -0.12 12.17
CA ARG A 83 12.24 0.25 11.24
C ARG A 83 12.71 0.74 9.87
N PRO A 84 13.75 1.60 9.74
CA PRO A 84 14.21 2.05 8.42
C PRO A 84 14.72 0.90 7.54
N LEU A 85 15.27 -0.16 8.13
CA LEU A 85 15.72 -1.35 7.39
C LEU A 85 14.54 -2.11 6.80
N GLU A 86 13.49 -2.34 7.60
CA GLU A 86 12.25 -2.98 7.14
C GLU A 86 11.58 -2.18 6.02
N ILE A 87 11.49 -0.86 6.22
CA ILE A 87 10.94 0.07 5.22
C ILE A 87 11.78 0.04 3.93
N SER A 88 13.11 0.07 4.04
CA SER A 88 14.02 0.04 2.89
C SER A 88 13.79 -1.21 2.03
N ARG A 89 13.70 -2.38 2.67
CA ARG A 89 13.42 -3.64 1.96
C ARG A 89 12.07 -3.58 1.24
N PHE A 90 11.02 -3.20 1.96
CA PHE A 90 9.67 -3.15 1.41
C PHE A 90 9.53 -2.17 0.24
N VAL A 91 10.11 -0.96 0.36
CA VAL A 91 10.04 0.07 -0.69
C VAL A 91 10.86 -0.34 -1.92
N LYS A 92 11.98 -1.08 -1.75
CA LYS A 92 12.74 -1.64 -2.87
C LYS A 92 11.92 -2.66 -3.66
N ASP A 93 11.23 -3.56 -2.97
CA ASP A 93 10.36 -4.56 -3.60
C ASP A 93 9.23 -3.87 -4.39
N LEU A 94 8.59 -2.85 -3.81
CA LEU A 94 7.59 -2.04 -4.52
C LEU A 94 8.17 -1.32 -5.74
N HIS A 95 9.33 -0.67 -5.60
CA HIS A 95 9.96 0.05 -6.69
C HIS A 95 10.32 -0.89 -7.85
N ALA A 96 10.87 -2.07 -7.56
CA ALA A 96 11.12 -3.10 -8.57
C ALA A 96 9.82 -3.53 -9.27
N GLY A 97 8.73 -3.65 -8.52
CA GLY A 97 7.39 -3.89 -9.07
C GLY A 97 6.93 -2.80 -10.04
N PHE A 98 7.20 -1.52 -9.76
CA PHE A 98 6.89 -0.43 -10.68
C PHE A 98 7.78 -0.45 -11.94
N GLN A 99 9.04 -0.86 -11.83
CA GLN A 99 9.99 -0.91 -12.96
C GLN A 99 9.61 -1.93 -14.03
N ILE A 100 8.92 -3.02 -13.66
CA ILE A 100 8.46 -4.04 -14.62
C ILE A 100 7.15 -3.66 -15.33
N LEU A 101 6.45 -2.61 -14.87
CA LEU A 101 5.18 -2.18 -15.46
C LEU A 101 5.42 -1.30 -16.70
N ASN A 102 4.77 -1.65 -17.81
CA ASN A 102 4.76 -0.80 -19.00
C ASN A 102 3.61 0.23 -18.92
N LEU A 103 3.82 1.28 -18.15
CA LEU A 103 2.83 2.34 -17.92
C LEU A 103 2.69 3.25 -19.16
N LYS A 104 1.51 3.23 -19.80
CA LYS A 104 1.20 4.11 -20.95
C LYS A 104 0.65 5.49 -20.56
N ASN A 105 0.20 5.63 -19.31
CA ASN A 105 -0.33 6.89 -18.77
C ASN A 105 0.82 7.81 -18.33
N ASP A 106 0.85 9.03 -18.86
CA ASP A 106 1.92 10.00 -18.62
C ASP A 106 1.98 10.46 -17.15
N THR A 107 0.83 10.66 -16.50
CA THR A 107 0.74 11.09 -15.09
C THR A 107 1.24 10.01 -14.15
N LEU A 108 0.78 8.76 -14.32
CA LEU A 108 1.22 7.64 -13.49
C LEU A 108 2.70 7.33 -13.70
N ARG A 109 3.18 7.40 -14.95
CA ARG A 109 4.61 7.25 -15.27
C ARG A 109 5.46 8.31 -14.56
N LYS A 110 5.09 9.58 -14.67
CA LYS A 110 5.80 10.68 -13.98
C LYS A 110 5.87 10.49 -12.47
N ARG A 111 4.77 10.06 -11.84
CA ARG A 111 4.77 9.75 -10.41
C ARG A 111 5.57 8.48 -10.08
N SER A 112 5.56 7.47 -10.94
CA SER A 112 6.39 6.27 -10.77
C SER A 112 7.89 6.62 -10.84
N ASP A 113 8.28 7.52 -11.74
CA ASP A 113 9.67 7.97 -11.88
C ASP A 113 10.18 8.73 -10.64
N SER A 114 9.27 9.30 -9.82
CA SER A 114 9.64 9.99 -8.59
C SER A 114 9.98 9.03 -7.44
N ILE A 115 9.59 7.75 -7.53
CA ILE A 115 9.84 6.73 -6.48
C ILE A 115 11.34 6.64 -6.16
N LYS A 116 12.22 6.76 -7.16
CA LYS A 116 13.68 6.68 -6.98
C LYS A 116 14.23 7.68 -5.96
N TYR A 117 13.60 8.86 -5.82
CA TYR A 117 14.02 9.86 -4.84
C TYR A 117 13.65 9.45 -3.41
N ASN A 118 12.48 8.81 -3.23
CA ASN A 118 12.10 8.25 -1.94
C ASN A 118 12.98 7.05 -1.55
N VAL A 119 13.30 6.18 -2.52
CA VAL A 119 14.26 5.06 -2.32
C VAL A 119 15.60 5.62 -1.84
N LYS A 120 16.18 6.58 -2.57
CA LYS A 120 17.44 7.22 -2.21
C LYS A 120 17.39 7.81 -0.80
N LYS A 121 16.33 8.55 -0.45
CA LYS A 121 16.16 9.13 0.88
C LYS A 121 16.19 8.07 1.99
N ILE A 122 15.52 6.94 1.80
CA ILE A 122 15.51 5.85 2.79
C ILE A 122 16.88 5.18 2.86
N GLU A 123 17.56 4.99 1.72
CA GLU A 123 18.91 4.44 1.68
C GLU A 123 19.94 5.33 2.38
N ASP A 124 19.86 6.66 2.19
CA ASP A 124 20.72 7.62 2.87
C ASP A 124 20.54 7.53 4.40
N VAL A 125 19.30 7.34 4.89
CA VAL A 125 19.02 7.11 6.33
C VAL A 125 19.65 5.79 6.82
N VAL A 126 19.47 4.70 6.09
CA VAL A 126 20.05 3.39 6.45
C VAL A 126 21.58 3.44 6.43
N TYR A 127 22.16 4.16 5.48
CA TYR A 127 23.59 4.39 5.38
C TYR A 127 24.11 5.15 6.61
N ASP A 128 23.46 6.24 7.02
CA ASP A 128 23.84 7.00 8.21
C ASP A 128 23.77 6.17 9.49
N LEU A 129 22.76 5.31 9.64
CA LEU A 129 22.65 4.39 10.77
C LEU A 129 23.80 3.38 10.79
N SER A 130 24.16 2.86 9.62
CA SER A 130 25.26 1.91 9.45
C SER A 130 26.59 2.56 9.82
N LEU A 131 26.86 3.77 9.31
CA LEU A 131 28.07 4.52 9.61
C LEU A 131 28.25 4.79 11.11
N ARG A 132 27.13 4.94 11.84
CA ARG A 132 27.10 5.17 13.29
C ARG A 132 27.08 3.90 14.13
N ASN A 133 27.12 2.71 13.50
CA ASN A 133 27.00 1.40 14.16
C ASN A 133 25.70 1.25 14.98
N LEU A 134 24.62 1.89 14.53
CA LEU A 134 23.29 1.80 15.17
C LEU A 134 22.45 0.64 14.63
N VAL A 135 22.96 -0.06 13.62
CA VAL A 135 22.38 -1.28 13.06
C VAL A 135 23.44 -2.37 13.02
N PRO A 136 23.06 -3.65 13.10
CA PRO A 136 24.02 -4.75 13.03
C PRO A 136 24.81 -4.68 11.73
N GLN A 137 26.11 -4.41 11.84
CA GLN A 137 27.03 -4.63 10.74
C GLN A 137 27.00 -6.13 10.47
N GLY A 138 26.49 -6.53 9.31
CA GLY A 138 26.48 -7.94 8.90
C GLY A 138 27.87 -8.49 9.15
N THR A 139 27.99 -9.33 10.18
CA THR A 139 29.27 -9.87 10.62
C THR A 139 29.90 -10.53 9.41
N ALA A 140 30.93 -9.91 8.84
CA ALA A 140 31.88 -10.62 8.01
C ALA A 140 32.42 -11.72 8.90
N LYS A 141 31.90 -12.94 8.72
CA LYS A 141 32.48 -14.14 9.30
C LYS A 141 33.93 -14.17 8.82
N ALA A 142 34.86 -13.95 9.76
CA ALA A 142 36.25 -14.33 9.62
C ALA A 142 36.37 -15.86 9.63
#